data_AF-A0AAV5PJ20-F1
#
_entry.id   AF-A0AAV5PJ20-F1
#
_cell.length_a   1.000
_cell.length_b   1.000
_cell.length_c   1.000
_cell.angle_alpha   90.00
_cell.angle_beta   90.00
_cell.angle_gamma   90.00
#
_symmetry.space_group_name_H-M   'P 1'
#
loop_
_entity.id
_entity.type
_entity.pdbx_description
1 polymer ?
#
loop_
_entity_poly.entity_id
_entity_poly.type
_entity_poly.pdbx_seq_one_letter_code
_entity_poly.pdbx_strand_id
1 'polypeptide(L)'
;MDGQAYLLNPQTKKVELFYHLQDQHLIGEFFWFETQADDEDFKATDQYNGFLKASEVKKAKLPTIISKKAAKTSDKPASASQLAALKKEIAKAEAVQKKTIYKLSSSYRRDYLDYALSNAQKALSGNKGEVTFAKWLLANSETYLNGKKAPVTNINKLNKAEYERVRRIVSDAAPNGYMTTIYYMRADGVWSPDTK
;
A
#
# COMPACT_ATOMS: atom_id res chain seq x y z
N MET A 1 12.99 1.54 2.24
CA MET A 1 12.74 1.48 3.69
C MET A 1 12.02 2.74 4.11
N ASP A 2 10.94 2.63 4.86
CA ASP A 2 10.03 3.75 5.20
C ASP A 2 9.79 3.89 6.73
N GLY A 3 10.25 2.93 7.52
CA GLY A 3 10.22 3.02 8.97
C GLY A 3 11.19 2.07 9.65
N GLN A 4 11.39 2.28 10.96
CA GLN A 4 12.16 1.38 11.81
C GLN A 4 11.30 0.86 12.95
N ALA A 5 11.39 -0.44 13.23
CA ALA A 5 10.66 -1.11 14.28
C ALA A 5 11.62 -1.89 15.17
N TYR A 6 11.50 -1.70 16.48
CA TYR A 6 12.08 -2.64 17.43
C TYR A 6 11.14 -3.83 17.56
N LEU A 7 11.63 -5.03 17.26
CA LEU A 7 10.87 -6.26 17.33
C LEU A 7 11.41 -7.13 18.47
N LEU A 8 10.49 -7.75 19.22
CA LEU A 8 10.82 -8.70 20.27
C LEU A 8 10.94 -10.09 19.66
N ASN A 9 12.11 -10.71 19.78
CA ASN A 9 12.26 -12.13 19.52
C ASN A 9 11.60 -12.91 20.69
N PRO A 10 10.51 -13.68 20.44
CA PRO A 10 9.79 -14.34 21.52
C PRO A 10 10.57 -15.48 22.17
N GLN A 11 11.52 -16.09 21.45
CA GLN A 11 12.36 -17.20 21.91
C GLN A 11 13.48 -16.70 22.81
N THR A 12 14.24 -15.69 22.35
CA THR A 12 15.40 -15.17 23.08
C THR A 12 15.06 -14.03 24.04
N LYS A 13 13.82 -13.52 23.97
CA LYS A 13 13.34 -12.31 24.67
C LYS A 13 14.19 -11.07 24.43
N LYS A 14 14.99 -11.07 23.36
CA LYS A 14 15.80 -9.92 22.93
C LYS A 14 14.96 -8.99 22.05
N VAL A 15 15.19 -7.69 22.22
CA VAL A 15 14.59 -6.66 21.37
C VAL A 15 15.66 -6.15 20.42
N GLU A 16 15.40 -6.27 19.11
CA GLU A 16 16.34 -5.92 18.05
C GLU A 16 15.70 -4.91 17.08
N LEU A 17 16.54 -4.12 16.42
CA LEU A 17 16.09 -3.08 15.49
C LEU A 17 16.03 -3.63 14.06
N PHE A 18 14.90 -3.41 13.41
CA PHE A 18 14.65 -3.75 12.02
C PHE A 18 14.18 -2.52 11.24
N TYR A 19 14.50 -2.48 9.95
CA TYR A 19 13.94 -1.53 9.01
C TYR A 19 12.84 -2.20 8.19
N HIS A 20 11.70 -1.51 8.10
CA HIS A 20 10.58 -1.96 7.29
C HIS A 20 10.90 -1.73 5.81
N LEU A 21 10.70 -2.77 5.00
CA LEU A 21 10.82 -2.75 3.55
C LEU A 21 9.43 -2.50 2.97
N GLN A 22 9.25 -1.30 2.43
CA GLN A 22 8.06 -0.96 1.66
C GLN A 22 8.12 -1.61 0.29
N ASP A 23 6.97 -2.09 -0.20
CA ASP A 23 6.72 -2.35 -1.62
C ASP A 23 7.62 -3.43 -2.23
N GLN A 24 7.44 -4.69 -1.80
CA GLN A 24 8.13 -5.81 -2.44
C GLN A 24 7.54 -6.17 -3.80
N HIS A 25 6.64 -5.38 -4.40
CA HIS A 25 6.36 -5.52 -5.84
C HIS A 25 7.62 -5.17 -6.65
N LEU A 26 8.40 -4.15 -6.22
CA LEU A 26 9.67 -3.79 -6.86
C LEU A 26 10.81 -4.74 -6.48
N ILE A 27 10.78 -5.29 -5.26
CA ILE A 27 11.76 -6.31 -4.84
C ILE A 27 11.44 -7.64 -5.52
N GLY A 28 10.16 -7.97 -5.65
CA GLY A 28 9.63 -9.06 -6.44
C GLY A 28 10.15 -8.98 -7.86
N GLU A 29 10.05 -7.86 -8.57
CA GLU A 29 10.63 -7.75 -9.93
C GLU A 29 12.16 -8.01 -9.98
N PHE A 30 12.90 -7.79 -8.89
CA PHE A 30 14.32 -8.17 -8.78
C PHE A 30 14.54 -9.65 -8.42
N PHE A 31 13.66 -10.26 -7.60
CA PHE A 31 13.76 -11.65 -7.16
C PHE A 31 13.01 -12.64 -8.07
N TRP A 32 12.05 -12.18 -8.88
CA TRP A 32 11.33 -12.93 -9.92
C TRP A 32 12.30 -13.47 -10.98
N PHE A 33 13.46 -12.82 -11.17
CA PHE A 33 14.52 -13.32 -12.06
C PHE A 33 15.42 -14.38 -11.41
N GLU A 34 15.45 -14.50 -10.08
CA GLU A 34 16.36 -15.43 -9.38
C GLU A 34 15.65 -16.68 -8.84
N THR A 35 14.35 -16.64 -8.58
CA THR A 35 13.60 -17.79 -8.06
C THR A 35 12.49 -18.23 -9.02
N GLN A 36 12.86 -18.85 -10.15
CA GLN A 36 11.99 -19.80 -10.85
C GLN A 36 11.85 -21.08 -10.02
N ALA A 37 11.16 -20.97 -8.88
CA ALA A 37 10.49 -22.11 -8.30
C ALA A 37 9.01 -21.92 -8.65
N ASP A 38 8.45 -22.88 -9.38
CA ASP A 38 7.06 -22.96 -9.87
C ASP A 38 6.03 -23.03 -8.73
N ASP A 39 6.04 -22.10 -7.79
CA ASP A 39 5.00 -21.98 -6.77
C ASP A 39 3.89 -21.07 -7.32
N GLU A 40 2.93 -21.69 -8.03
CA GLU A 40 1.67 -21.08 -8.48
C GLU A 40 0.84 -20.48 -7.32
N ASP A 41 1.20 -20.80 -6.07
CA ASP A 41 0.56 -20.31 -4.84
C ASP A 41 1.18 -19.02 -4.26
N PHE A 42 2.23 -18.46 -4.87
CA PHE A 42 2.81 -17.19 -4.39
C PHE A 42 1.90 -16.00 -4.73
N LYS A 43 0.91 -15.73 -3.88
CA LYS A 43 -0.04 -14.63 -4.07
C LYS A 43 0.67 -13.28 -3.87
N ALA A 44 0.48 -12.36 -4.82
CA ALA A 44 1.00 -10.98 -4.78
C ALA A 44 0.69 -10.23 -3.46
N THR A 45 -0.31 -10.68 -2.69
CA THR A 45 -0.65 -10.14 -1.36
C THR A 45 0.41 -10.38 -0.28
N ASP A 46 1.35 -11.30 -0.47
CA ASP A 46 2.41 -11.60 0.49
C ASP A 46 3.66 -10.71 0.28
N GLN A 47 3.65 -9.83 -0.74
CA GLN A 47 4.77 -9.01 -1.19
C GLN A 47 4.81 -7.58 -0.58
N TYR A 48 4.04 -7.28 0.46
CA TYR A 48 3.91 -5.87 0.89
C TYR A 48 4.72 -5.48 2.12
N ASN A 49 5.11 -6.43 2.98
CA ASN A 49 5.84 -6.14 4.21
C ASN A 49 7.03 -7.07 4.41
N GLY A 50 8.24 -6.50 4.41
CA GLY A 50 9.46 -7.17 4.84
C GLY A 50 10.14 -6.42 5.97
N PHE A 51 10.98 -7.11 6.74
CA PHE A 51 11.85 -6.49 7.73
C PHE A 51 13.29 -6.93 7.49
N LEU A 52 14.21 -5.98 7.45
CA LEU A 52 15.64 -6.22 7.37
C LEU A 52 16.31 -5.81 8.67
N LYS A 53 17.23 -6.63 9.18
CA LYS A 53 17.90 -6.32 10.43
C LYS A 53 18.80 -5.09 10.25
N ALA A 54 18.68 -4.11 11.15
CA ALA A 54 19.39 -2.85 11.00
C ALA A 54 20.92 -2.98 11.05
N SER A 55 21.45 -4.09 11.58
CA SER A 55 22.89 -4.39 11.60
C SER A 55 23.44 -4.88 10.27
N GLU A 56 22.58 -5.31 9.34
CA GLU A 56 22.97 -5.88 8.04
C GLU A 56 23.08 -4.82 6.94
N VAL A 57 22.73 -3.57 7.26
CA VAL A 57 22.73 -2.46 6.31
C VAL A 57 23.27 -1.20 6.93
N LYS A 58 23.62 -0.24 6.07
CA LYS A 58 24.02 1.09 6.51
C LYS A 58 22.89 1.75 7.30
N LYS A 59 23.24 2.35 8.43
CA LYS A 59 22.28 3.02 9.31
C LYS A 59 21.50 4.10 8.56
N ALA A 60 20.17 4.07 8.68
CA ALA A 60 19.25 5.03 8.10
C ALA A 60 18.48 5.79 9.19
N LYS A 61 18.16 7.06 8.94
CA LYS A 61 17.32 7.86 9.82
C LYS A 61 15.86 7.73 9.37
N LEU A 62 15.13 6.80 10.00
CA LEU A 62 13.75 6.47 9.63
C LEU A 62 12.75 6.80 10.76
N PRO A 63 11.48 7.10 10.44
CA PRO A 63 10.41 7.21 11.43
C PRO A 63 10.31 5.94 12.29
N THR A 64 10.08 6.10 13.59
CA THR A 64 9.93 4.94 14.51
C THR A 64 8.50 4.42 14.48
N ILE A 65 8.32 3.16 14.10
CA ILE A 65 7.04 2.46 14.10
C ILE A 65 6.75 1.88 15.49
N ILE A 66 7.65 1.02 15.97
CA ILE A 66 7.61 0.42 17.31
C ILE A 66 8.87 0.83 18.05
N SER A 67 8.72 1.57 19.15
CA SER A 67 9.85 1.96 19.98
C SER A 67 10.43 0.78 20.76
N LYS A 68 11.72 0.84 21.12
CA LYS A 68 12.38 -0.18 21.96
C LYS A 68 11.63 -0.44 23.26
N LYS A 69 11.01 0.60 23.86
CA LYS A 69 10.20 0.46 25.08
C LYS A 69 8.91 -0.30 24.81
N ALA A 70 8.20 0.01 23.72
CA ALA A 70 6.95 -0.66 23.35
C ALA A 70 7.19 -2.14 23.01
N ALA A 71 8.28 -2.43 22.30
CA ALA A 71 8.68 -3.78 21.88
C ALA A 71 8.81 -4.76 23.06
N LYS A 72 9.28 -4.32 24.23
CA LYS A 72 9.41 -5.18 25.43
C LYS A 72 8.09 -5.83 25.89
N THR A 73 6.95 -5.29 25.46
CA THR A 73 5.62 -5.80 25.82
C THR A 73 4.78 -6.08 24.59
N SER A 74 5.39 -6.17 23.40
CA SER A 74 4.67 -6.31 22.15
C SER A 74 3.99 -7.67 22.02
N ASP A 75 4.53 -8.72 22.65
CA ASP A 75 3.97 -10.08 22.69
C ASP A 75 2.74 -10.21 23.60
N LYS A 76 2.47 -9.22 24.46
CA LYS A 76 1.30 -9.24 25.33
C LYS A 76 0.02 -8.96 24.52
N PRO A 77 -1.13 -9.51 24.93
CA PRO A 77 -2.43 -9.19 24.33
C PRO A 77 -2.69 -7.68 24.31
N ALA A 78 -3.29 -7.20 23.22
CA ALA A 78 -3.73 -5.81 23.13
C ALA A 78 -4.88 -5.53 24.11
N SER A 79 -4.89 -4.35 24.72
CA SER A 79 -6.00 -3.95 25.59
C SER A 79 -7.26 -3.60 24.79
N ALA A 80 -8.43 -3.66 25.43
CA ALA A 80 -9.69 -3.26 24.81
C ALA A 80 -9.65 -1.85 24.21
N SER A 81 -8.96 -0.91 24.87
CA SER A 81 -8.77 0.46 24.36
C SER A 81 -7.91 0.50 23.08
N GLN A 82 -6.85 -0.31 23.01
CA GLN A 82 -6.02 -0.42 21.81
C GLN A 82 -6.81 -1.00 20.63
N LEU A 83 -7.61 -2.05 20.88
CA LEU A 83 -8.47 -2.65 19.88
C LEU A 83 -9.57 -1.69 19.41
N ALA A 84 -10.20 -0.96 20.34
CA ALA A 84 -11.19 0.06 19.99
C ALA A 84 -10.58 1.20 19.15
N ALA A 85 -9.35 1.61 19.46
CA ALA A 85 -8.62 2.58 18.63
C ALA A 85 -8.32 2.02 17.24
N LEU A 86 -7.92 0.75 17.11
CA LEU A 86 -7.70 0.11 15.81
C LEU A 86 -8.99 0.04 14.99
N LYS A 87 -10.12 -0.33 15.58
CA LYS A 87 -11.44 -0.32 14.91
C LYS A 87 -11.80 1.06 14.34
N LYS A 88 -11.48 2.13 15.06
CA LYS A 88 -11.70 3.51 14.57
C LYS A 88 -10.84 3.82 13.35
N GLU A 89 -9.58 3.40 13.34
CA GLU A 89 -8.70 3.61 12.18
C GLU A 89 -9.14 2.76 10.98
N ILE A 90 -9.56 1.51 11.19
CA ILE A 90 -10.16 0.66 10.14
C ILE A 90 -11.35 1.37 9.49
N ALA A 91 -12.30 1.86 10.29
CA ALA A 91 -13.48 2.53 9.75
C ALA A 91 -13.15 3.80 8.95
N LYS A 92 -12.10 4.54 9.34
CA LYS A 92 -11.62 5.71 8.57
C LYS A 92 -11.04 5.28 7.22
N ALA A 93 -10.19 4.25 7.21
CA ALA A 93 -9.58 3.73 5.99
C ALA A 93 -10.63 3.12 5.03
N GLU A 94 -11.63 2.39 5.54
CA GLU A 94 -12.78 1.90 4.76
C GLU A 94 -13.59 3.07 4.15
N ALA A 95 -13.71 4.19 4.88
CA ALA A 95 -14.34 5.40 4.33
C ALA A 95 -13.48 6.05 3.24
N VAL A 96 -12.15 5.91 3.28
CA VAL A 96 -11.23 6.39 2.23
C VAL A 96 -11.39 5.59 0.94
N GLN A 97 -11.61 4.27 1.00
CA GLN A 97 -11.87 3.44 -0.19
C GLN A 97 -13.07 3.93 -1.03
N LYS A 98 -14.04 4.60 -0.40
CA LYS A 98 -15.21 5.16 -1.09
C LYS A 98 -14.92 6.48 -1.81
N LYS A 99 -13.81 7.16 -1.49
CA LYS A 99 -13.46 8.49 -1.99
C LYS A 99 -12.76 8.44 -3.35
N THR A 100 -12.80 9.58 -4.05
CA THR A 100 -12.12 9.75 -5.36
C THR A 100 -10.61 9.52 -5.25
N ILE A 101 -9.98 9.96 -4.15
CA ILE A 101 -8.55 9.80 -3.91
C ILE A 101 -8.10 8.34 -4.00
N TYR A 102 -8.89 7.40 -3.47
CA TYR A 102 -8.62 5.98 -3.60
C TYR A 102 -8.94 5.48 -5.02
N LYS A 103 -10.16 5.71 -5.51
CA LYS A 103 -10.63 5.16 -6.80
C LYS A 103 -9.77 5.53 -8.00
N LEU A 104 -9.14 6.71 -7.97
CA LEU A 104 -8.27 7.19 -9.04
C LEU A 104 -6.78 7.01 -8.72
N SER A 105 -6.42 6.45 -7.57
CA SER A 105 -5.02 6.11 -7.29
C SER A 105 -4.57 4.95 -8.16
N SER A 106 -3.27 4.88 -8.41
CA SER A 106 -2.67 3.73 -9.09
C SER A 106 -3.04 2.42 -8.40
N SER A 107 -3.24 1.34 -9.15
CA SER A 107 -3.69 0.03 -8.63
C SER A 107 -2.85 -0.45 -7.43
N TYR A 108 -1.53 -0.52 -7.58
CA TYR A 108 -0.62 -0.93 -6.50
C TYR A 108 -0.73 -0.10 -5.21
N ARG A 109 -1.07 1.19 -5.31
CA ARG A 109 -1.27 2.07 -4.14
C ARG A 109 -2.60 1.80 -3.44
N ARG A 110 -3.63 1.40 -4.19
CA ARG A 110 -4.88 0.91 -3.62
C ARG A 110 -4.69 -0.43 -2.94
N ASP A 111 -3.99 -1.35 -3.60
CA ASP A 111 -3.68 -2.67 -3.08
C ASP A 111 -2.93 -2.58 -1.75
N TYR A 112 -2.03 -1.59 -1.61
CA TYR A 112 -1.34 -1.33 -0.34
C TYR A 112 -2.29 -0.90 0.79
N LEU A 113 -3.30 -0.06 0.52
CA LEU A 113 -4.33 0.28 1.52
C LEU A 113 -5.23 -0.93 1.83
N ASP A 114 -5.60 -1.71 0.82
CA ASP A 114 -6.46 -2.89 0.98
C ASP A 114 -5.77 -3.97 1.80
N TYR A 115 -4.47 -4.16 1.57
CA TYR A 115 -3.61 -4.98 2.39
C TYR A 115 -3.51 -4.46 3.83
N ALA A 116 -3.31 -3.14 4.02
CA ALA A 116 -3.27 -2.53 5.35
C ALA A 116 -4.57 -2.75 6.14
N LEU A 117 -5.72 -2.68 5.47
CA LEU A 117 -7.03 -2.99 6.03
C LEU A 117 -7.15 -4.46 6.43
N SER A 118 -6.76 -5.38 5.55
CA SER A 118 -6.75 -6.82 5.86
C SER A 118 -5.85 -7.16 7.05
N ASN A 119 -4.64 -6.56 7.10
CA ASN A 119 -3.72 -6.72 8.23
C ASN A 119 -4.31 -6.17 9.53
N ALA A 120 -4.94 -5.00 9.48
CA ALA A 120 -5.59 -4.38 10.62
C ALA A 120 -6.78 -5.19 11.15
N GLN A 121 -7.59 -5.78 10.26
CA GLN A 121 -8.68 -6.67 10.65
C GLN A 121 -8.15 -7.92 11.37
N LYS A 122 -7.07 -8.54 10.88
CA LYS A 122 -6.39 -9.66 11.56
C LYS A 122 -5.82 -9.25 12.92
N ALA A 123 -5.25 -8.05 13.02
CA ALA A 123 -4.68 -7.53 14.27
C ALA A 123 -5.73 -7.24 15.36
N LEU A 124 -7.04 -7.27 15.07
CA LEU A 124 -8.09 -7.14 16.09
C LEU A 124 -8.12 -8.30 17.10
N SER A 125 -7.56 -9.46 16.74
CA SER A 125 -7.33 -10.59 17.66
C SER A 125 -5.85 -10.71 18.07
N GLY A 126 -5.05 -9.68 17.79
CA GLY A 126 -3.60 -9.72 17.90
C GLY A 126 -3.02 -9.19 19.22
N ASN A 127 -1.69 -9.24 19.29
CA ASN A 127 -0.89 -8.68 20.37
C ASN A 127 -0.66 -7.16 20.20
N LYS A 128 -0.04 -6.52 21.19
CA LYS A 128 0.24 -5.08 21.18
C LYS A 128 1.13 -4.65 20.01
N GLY A 129 2.08 -5.49 19.62
CA GLY A 129 2.98 -5.23 18.48
C GLY A 129 2.21 -5.17 17.18
N GLU A 130 1.40 -6.20 16.92
CA GLU A 130 0.54 -6.33 15.73
C GLU A 130 -0.43 -5.15 15.63
N VAL A 131 -1.11 -4.79 16.71
CA VAL A 131 -2.02 -3.63 16.72
C VAL A 131 -1.28 -2.33 16.44
N THR A 132 -0.08 -2.14 17.01
CA THR A 132 0.72 -0.93 16.78
C THR A 132 1.17 -0.84 15.34
N PHE A 133 1.66 -1.96 14.80
CA PHE A 133 2.11 -2.05 13.42
C PHE A 133 0.96 -1.83 12.43
N ALA A 134 -0.19 -2.48 12.63
CA ALA A 134 -1.37 -2.30 11.78
C ALA A 134 -1.87 -0.84 11.75
N LYS A 135 -1.89 -0.16 12.90
CA LYS A 135 -2.24 1.27 12.94
C LYS A 135 -1.27 2.14 12.15
N TRP A 136 0.02 1.86 12.26
CA TRP A 136 1.02 2.58 11.48
C TRP A 136 0.86 2.31 9.98
N LEU A 137 0.64 1.05 9.60
CA LEU A 137 0.45 0.63 8.22
C LEU A 137 -0.75 1.32 7.57
N LEU A 138 -1.90 1.38 8.28
CA LEU A 138 -3.06 2.14 7.82
C LEU A 138 -2.73 3.62 7.60
N ALA A 139 -2.13 4.28 8.60
CA ALA A 139 -1.78 5.70 8.49
C ALA A 139 -0.77 5.96 7.35
N ASN A 140 0.20 5.08 7.17
CA ASN A 140 1.21 5.19 6.11
C ASN A 140 0.56 5.00 4.73
N SER A 141 -0.28 3.96 4.58
CA SER A 141 -0.94 3.61 3.30
C SER A 141 -1.79 4.73 2.72
N GLU A 142 -2.52 5.49 3.55
CA GLU A 142 -3.32 6.62 3.10
C GLU A 142 -2.46 7.73 2.46
N THR A 143 -1.23 7.94 2.93
CA THR A 143 -0.34 8.97 2.38
C THR A 143 0.18 8.64 0.99
N TYR A 144 0.11 7.36 0.57
CA TYR A 144 0.54 6.94 -0.76
C TYR A 144 -0.53 7.09 -1.82
N LEU A 145 -1.78 7.33 -1.46
CA LEU A 145 -2.82 7.54 -2.46
C LEU A 145 -2.53 8.80 -3.29
N ASN A 146 -2.54 8.67 -4.61
CA ASN A 146 -2.20 9.72 -5.57
C ASN A 146 -3.36 10.12 -6.48
N GLY A 147 -4.55 9.53 -6.30
CA GLY A 147 -5.72 9.75 -7.14
C GLY A 147 -6.22 11.19 -7.15
N LYS A 148 -6.20 11.81 -8.32
CA LYS A 148 -6.66 13.19 -8.52
C LYS A 148 -7.47 13.26 -9.81
N LYS A 149 -8.53 14.09 -9.81
CA LYS A 149 -9.29 14.35 -11.04
C LYS A 149 -8.42 15.16 -12.01
N ALA A 150 -8.45 14.81 -13.30
CA ALA A 150 -7.91 15.70 -14.33
C ALA A 150 -8.91 16.84 -14.60
N PRO A 151 -8.50 18.10 -14.49
CA PRO A 151 -9.32 19.20 -15.00
C PRO A 151 -9.36 19.13 -16.53
N VAL A 152 -10.57 19.28 -17.09
CA VAL A 152 -10.82 19.32 -18.54
C VAL A 152 -11.73 20.51 -18.85
N THR A 153 -11.48 21.18 -19.97
CA THR A 153 -12.23 22.37 -20.38
C THR A 153 -13.59 22.02 -20.98
N ASN A 154 -13.64 20.95 -21.78
CA ASN A 154 -14.87 20.42 -22.36
C ASN A 154 -14.75 18.89 -22.47
N ILE A 155 -15.58 18.15 -21.73
CA ILE A 155 -15.56 16.68 -21.70
C ILE A 155 -15.88 16.04 -23.05
N ASN A 156 -16.62 16.73 -23.91
CA ASN A 156 -16.99 16.25 -25.24
C ASN A 156 -15.93 16.58 -26.30
N LYS A 157 -14.93 17.41 -25.97
CA LYS A 157 -13.90 17.87 -26.90
C LYS A 157 -12.58 18.10 -26.18
N LEU A 158 -11.95 17.00 -25.76
CA LEU A 158 -10.63 17.03 -25.12
C LEU A 158 -9.56 17.45 -26.15
N ASN A 159 -8.71 18.41 -25.79
CA ASN A 159 -7.48 18.60 -26.54
C ASN A 159 -6.48 17.46 -26.25
N LYS A 160 -5.42 17.34 -27.07
CA LYS A 160 -4.42 16.26 -26.93
C LYS A 160 -3.83 16.17 -25.51
N ALA A 161 -3.51 17.30 -24.88
CA ALA A 161 -2.90 17.31 -23.55
C ALA A 161 -3.89 16.90 -22.45
N GLU A 162 -5.16 17.30 -22.55
CA GLU A 162 -6.23 16.88 -21.66
C GLU A 162 -6.52 15.39 -21.80
N TYR A 163 -6.58 14.90 -23.04
CA TYR A 163 -6.75 13.49 -23.36
C TYR A 163 -5.65 12.62 -22.73
N GLU A 164 -4.38 12.94 -22.97
CA GLU A 164 -3.24 12.18 -22.42
C GLU A 164 -3.20 12.20 -20.88
N ARG A 165 -3.72 13.25 -20.24
CA ARG A 165 -3.82 13.32 -18.79
C ARG A 165 -4.91 12.39 -18.26
N VAL A 166 -6.09 12.40 -18.86
CA VAL A 166 -7.19 11.48 -18.52
C VAL A 166 -6.77 10.05 -18.78
N ARG A 167 -6.13 9.77 -19.92
CA ARG A 167 -5.62 8.45 -20.29
C ARG A 167 -4.68 7.88 -19.24
N ARG A 168 -3.71 8.66 -18.78
CA ARG A 168 -2.78 8.22 -17.74
C ARG A 168 -3.47 7.90 -16.43
N ILE A 169 -4.40 8.73 -15.95
CA ILE A 169 -5.14 8.46 -14.72
C ILE A 169 -5.93 7.14 -14.82
N VAL A 170 -6.59 6.93 -15.95
CA VAL A 170 -7.37 5.70 -16.20
C VAL A 170 -6.45 4.48 -16.26
N SER A 171 -5.32 4.58 -16.98
CA SER A 171 -4.33 3.51 -17.11
C SER A 171 -3.70 3.15 -15.77
N ASP A 172 -3.27 4.15 -14.99
CA ASP A 172 -2.66 3.94 -13.68
C ASP A 172 -3.65 3.28 -12.71
N ALA A 173 -4.93 3.67 -12.79
CA ALA A 173 -5.98 3.11 -11.96
C ALA A 173 -6.40 1.69 -12.37
N ALA A 174 -6.08 1.23 -13.58
CA ALA A 174 -6.44 -0.11 -14.03
C ALA A 174 -5.63 -1.20 -13.27
N PRO A 175 -6.24 -2.36 -12.94
CA PRO A 175 -5.49 -3.51 -12.44
C PRO A 175 -4.51 -4.02 -13.53
N ASN A 176 -3.29 -4.37 -13.15
CA ASN A 176 -2.31 -5.16 -13.95
C ASN A 176 -2.21 -4.85 -15.45
N GLY A 177 -1.92 -3.60 -15.82
CA GLY A 177 -1.53 -3.27 -17.19
C GLY A 177 -2.63 -3.39 -18.24
N TYR A 178 -3.88 -3.60 -17.85
CA TYR A 178 -5.00 -3.48 -18.78
C TYR A 178 -5.15 -2.02 -19.20
N MET A 179 -4.64 -1.68 -20.40
CA MET A 179 -5.07 -0.47 -21.07
C MET A 179 -6.55 -0.62 -21.41
N THR A 180 -7.43 -0.08 -20.56
CA THR A 180 -8.81 0.18 -20.97
C THR A 180 -8.77 0.96 -22.26
N THR A 181 -9.41 0.43 -23.31
CA THR A 181 -9.55 1.13 -24.59
C THR A 181 -10.23 2.47 -24.34
N ILE A 182 -9.49 3.55 -24.51
CA ILE A 182 -10.01 4.90 -24.35
C ILE A 182 -10.52 5.35 -25.71
N TYR A 183 -11.79 5.73 -25.75
CA TYR A 183 -12.40 6.28 -26.93
C TYR A 183 -12.22 7.80 -26.91
N TYR A 184 -11.79 8.38 -28.02
CA TYR A 184 -11.78 9.82 -28.21
C TYR A 184 -12.80 10.21 -29.28
N MET A 185 -13.45 11.35 -29.08
CA MET A 185 -14.35 11.93 -30.08
C MET A 185 -13.50 12.67 -31.11
N ARG A 186 -13.53 12.19 -32.35
CA ARG A 186 -12.90 12.84 -33.50
C ARG A 186 -13.60 14.17 -33.81
N ALA A 187 -12.94 15.02 -34.60
CA ALA A 187 -13.48 16.31 -35.01
C ALA A 187 -14.80 16.20 -35.81
N ASP A 188 -15.07 15.04 -36.41
CA ASP A 188 -16.31 14.68 -37.10
C ASP A 188 -17.42 14.16 -36.18
N GLY A 189 -17.20 14.14 -34.86
CA GLY A 189 -18.17 13.67 -33.86
C GLY A 189 -18.19 12.16 -33.65
N VAL A 190 -17.33 11.39 -34.31
CA VAL A 190 -17.28 9.92 -34.18
C VAL A 190 -16.36 9.51 -33.04
N TRP A 191 -16.83 8.60 -32.18
CA TRP A 191 -15.99 7.95 -31.16
C TRP A 191 -15.07 6.91 -31.80
N SER A 192 -13.76 7.06 -31.63
CA SER A 192 -12.75 6.13 -32.14
C SER A 192 -11.95 5.53 -30.99
N PRO A 193 -11.74 4.20 -30.95
CA PRO A 193 -10.82 3.58 -29.99
C PRO A 193 -9.39 4.00 -30.29
N ASP A 194 -8.60 4.28 -29.25
CA ASP A 194 -7.16 4.52 -29.37
C ASP A 194 -6.42 3.17 -29.50
N THR A 195 -6.19 2.76 -30.74
CA THR A 195 -5.37 1.60 -31.07
C THR A 195 -3.90 2.04 -31.16
N LYS A 196 -3.15 1.81 -30.09
CA LYS A 196 -1.69 1.68 -30.17
C LYS A 196 -1.32 0.23 -29.90
#